data_AF-A0A2G2X591-F1
#
_entry.id   AF-A0A2G2X591-F1
#
_cell.length_a   1.000
_cell.length_b   1.000
_cell.length_c   1.000
_cell.angle_alpha   90.00
_cell.angle_beta   90.00
_cell.angle_gamma   90.00
#
_symmetry.space_group_name_H-M   'P 1'
#
loop_
_entity.id
_entity.type
_entity.pdbx_description
1 polymer ?
#
loop_
_entity_poly.entity_id
_entity_poly.type
_entity_poly.pdbx_seq_one_letter_code
_entity_poly.pdbx_strand_id
1 'polypeptide(L)'
;MRVSFHHHFPFNLSTLQIIYSALGRSSHKLAKAQPVVKDILQSSAGNVNVTVAATNCVEGLTFLEYRFKQTANYALPRDQIKDARVWMSAALGYQYGCSSGLQKENDTSRVRHPIVLIESLIEVTSNTLGMLISYDIHGNQITSWSRPKIERDGFWEGARGTRRDVKGRVPLSLRPKVTVCKVGNCGYRTVQDAVNAAPNNLISQRLVIWIKGFV
;
A
#
# COMPACT_ATOMS: atom_id res chain seq x y z
N MET A 1 -27.82 10.22 1.94
CA MET A 1 -27.85 10.55 0.50
C MET A 1 -27.23 9.41 -0.29
N ARG A 2 -28.03 8.66 -1.06
CA ARG A 2 -27.54 7.65 -2.01
C ARG A 2 -26.91 8.38 -3.19
N VAL A 3 -25.65 8.07 -3.51
CA VAL A 3 -25.06 8.50 -4.79
C VAL A 3 -25.58 7.53 -5.85
N SER A 4 -26.43 8.04 -6.74
CA SER A 4 -26.99 7.28 -7.86
C SER A 4 -26.11 7.51 -9.09
N PHE A 5 -25.47 6.46 -9.60
CA PHE A 5 -24.72 6.49 -10.86
C PHE A 5 -25.55 5.85 -11.96
N HIS A 6 -26.59 6.54 -12.44
CA HIS A 6 -27.24 6.19 -13.70
C HIS A 6 -26.72 7.12 -14.79
N HIS A 7 -25.72 6.65 -15.54
CA HIS A 7 -25.35 7.21 -16.83
C HIS A 7 -25.57 6.12 -17.88
N HIS A 8 -26.30 6.46 -18.95
CA HIS A 8 -26.32 5.67 -20.17
C HIS A 8 -24.85 5.46 -20.59
N PHE A 9 -24.41 4.20 -20.64
CA PHE A 9 -23.04 3.86 -21.00
C PHE A 9 -22.88 4.00 -22.52
N PRO A 10 -22.14 5.00 -23.04
CA PRO A 10 -21.82 5.04 -24.46
C PRO A 10 -20.94 3.84 -24.83
N PHE A 11 -21.04 3.37 -26.08
CA PHE A 11 -20.25 2.24 -26.61
C PHE A 11 -18.73 2.45 -26.55
N ASN A 12 -18.26 3.67 -26.26
CA ASN A 12 -16.85 3.98 -26.08
C ASN A 12 -16.65 4.76 -24.76
N LEU A 13 -16.43 4.03 -23.66
CA LEU A 13 -16.12 4.63 -22.37
C LEU A 13 -14.69 5.19 -22.40
N SER A 14 -14.51 6.42 -21.93
CA SER A 14 -13.17 6.91 -21.65
C SER A 14 -12.53 6.09 -20.52
N THR A 15 -11.21 5.99 -20.54
CA THR A 15 -10.44 5.28 -19.50
C THR A 15 -10.80 5.77 -18.09
N LEU A 16 -10.96 7.09 -17.93
CA LEU A 16 -11.41 7.69 -16.68
C LEU A 16 -12.82 7.25 -16.29
N GLN A 17 -13.77 7.13 -17.23
CA GLN A 17 -15.11 6.61 -16.93
C GLN A 17 -15.08 5.16 -16.44
N ILE A 18 -14.17 4.33 -16.95
CA ILE A 18 -13.95 2.96 -16.48
C ILE A 18 -13.42 2.99 -15.03
N ILE A 19 -12.44 3.86 -14.72
CA ILE A 19 -11.92 4.06 -13.37
C ILE A 19 -13.00 4.55 -12.41
N TYR A 20 -13.81 5.54 -12.81
CA TYR A 20 -14.95 6.00 -12.01
C TYR A 20 -15.96 4.88 -11.73
N SER A 21 -16.22 4.03 -12.72
CA SER A 21 -17.11 2.88 -12.55
C SER A 21 -16.55 1.87 -11.54
N ALA A 22 -15.25 1.60 -11.58
CA ALA A 22 -14.57 0.72 -10.63
C ALA A 22 -14.56 1.31 -9.20
N LEU A 23 -14.33 2.61 -9.07
CA LEU A 23 -14.46 3.33 -7.80
C LEU A 23 -15.90 3.32 -7.26
N GLY A 24 -16.89 3.44 -8.14
CA GLY A 24 -18.30 3.28 -7.80
C GLY A 24 -18.63 1.87 -7.28
N ARG A 25 -18.08 0.82 -7.91
CA ARG A 25 -18.19 -0.56 -7.42
C ARG A 25 -17.54 -0.74 -6.05
N SER A 26 -16.36 -0.16 -5.83
CA SER A 26 -15.68 -0.16 -4.52
C SER A 26 -16.56 0.51 -3.45
N SER A 27 -17.13 1.67 -3.77
CA SER A 27 -18.01 2.43 -2.86
C SER A 27 -19.31 1.68 -2.53
N HIS A 28 -19.88 0.97 -3.50
CA HIS A 28 -21.06 0.12 -3.29
C HIS A 28 -20.77 -1.04 -2.33
N LYS A 29 -19.62 -1.71 -2.48
CA LYS A 29 -19.21 -2.78 -1.56
C LYS A 29 -18.94 -2.24 -0.15
N LEU A 30 -18.32 -1.06 -0.03
CA LEU A 30 -18.16 -0.37 1.25
C LEU A 30 -19.50 -0.12 1.94
N ALA A 31 -20.48 0.41 1.22
CA ALA A 31 -21.81 0.68 1.78
C ALA A 31 -22.50 -0.58 2.32
N LYS A 32 -22.18 -1.76 1.77
CA LYS A 32 -22.64 -3.05 2.30
C LYS A 32 -21.82 -3.52 3.50
N ALA A 33 -20.51 -3.27 3.52
CA ALA A 33 -19.63 -3.70 4.60
C ALA A 33 -19.86 -2.91 5.90
N GLN A 34 -20.09 -1.60 5.81
CA GLN A 34 -20.31 -0.73 6.98
C GLN A 34 -21.39 -1.22 7.96
N PRO A 35 -22.64 -1.52 7.53
CA PRO A 35 -23.67 -1.98 8.46
C PRO A 35 -23.33 -3.34 9.09
N VAL A 36 -22.67 -4.23 8.34
CA VAL A 36 -22.28 -5.54 8.84
C VAL A 36 -21.24 -5.42 9.97
N VAL A 37 -20.24 -4.56 9.82
CA VAL A 37 -19.23 -4.34 10.88
C VAL A 37 -19.86 -3.66 12.09
N LYS A 38 -20.82 -2.75 11.90
CA LYS A 38 -21.57 -2.14 13.00
C LYS A 38 -22.38 -3.17 13.78
N ASP A 39 -22.96 -4.16 13.11
CA ASP A 39 -23.68 -5.27 13.76
C ASP A 39 -22.75 -6.15 14.61
N ILE A 40 -21.51 -6.41 14.14
CA ILE A 40 -20.48 -7.08 14.96
C ILE A 40 -20.21 -6.27 16.23
N LEU A 41 -20.01 -4.95 16.11
CA LEU A 41 -19.75 -4.09 17.26
C LEU A 41 -20.93 -4.06 18.24
N GLN A 42 -22.17 -4.03 17.75
CA GLN A 42 -23.36 -4.05 18.61
C GLN A 42 -23.52 -5.38 19.34
N SER A 43 -23.10 -6.48 18.72
CA SER A 43 -23.22 -7.83 19.26
C SER A 43 -21.98 -8.33 20.02
N SER A 44 -20.93 -7.51 20.16
CA SER A 44 -19.67 -7.87 20.81
C SER A 44 -19.65 -7.67 22.32
N ALA A 45 -20.80 -7.37 22.94
CA ALA A 45 -20.92 -7.14 24.38
C ALA A 45 -20.31 -8.32 25.18
N GLY A 46 -19.39 -7.99 26.09
CA GLY A 46 -18.67 -8.98 26.90
C GLY A 46 -17.42 -9.58 26.26
N ASN A 47 -17.11 -9.26 24.99
CA ASN A 47 -15.85 -9.63 24.34
C ASN A 47 -15.06 -8.37 23.97
N VAL A 48 -14.06 -8.05 24.78
CA VAL A 48 -13.21 -6.85 24.61
C VAL A 48 -12.45 -6.89 23.29
N ASN A 49 -11.90 -8.05 22.90
CA ASN A 49 -11.09 -8.16 21.69
C ASN A 49 -11.93 -7.92 20.43
N VAL A 50 -13.11 -8.55 20.34
CA VAL A 50 -14.06 -8.31 19.23
C VAL A 50 -14.54 -6.86 19.23
N THR A 51 -14.82 -6.29 20.41
CA THR A 51 -15.27 -4.89 20.53
C THR A 51 -14.21 -3.92 19.99
N VAL A 52 -12.94 -4.11 20.36
CA VAL A 52 -11.82 -3.28 19.88
C VAL A 52 -11.61 -3.47 18.38
N ALA A 53 -11.57 -4.71 17.90
CA ALA A 53 -11.40 -5.01 16.48
C ALA A 53 -12.54 -4.41 15.62
N ALA A 54 -13.79 -4.55 16.06
CA ALA A 54 -14.95 -4.01 15.38
C ALA A 54 -14.98 -2.46 15.42
N THR A 55 -14.61 -1.84 16.55
CA THR A 55 -14.48 -0.38 16.66
C THR A 55 -13.46 0.15 15.67
N ASN A 56 -12.25 -0.41 15.67
CA ASN A 56 -11.18 -0.02 14.73
C ASN A 56 -11.62 -0.22 13.27
N CYS A 57 -12.36 -1.29 12.98
CA CYS A 57 -12.87 -1.51 11.64
C CYS A 57 -13.93 -0.45 11.25
N VAL A 58 -14.87 -0.10 12.14
CA VAL A 58 -15.87 0.96 11.87
C VAL A 58 -15.16 2.28 11.52
N GLU A 59 -14.17 2.68 12.33
CA GLU A 59 -13.37 3.89 12.08
C GLU A 59 -12.61 3.81 10.75
N GLY A 60 -11.92 2.68 10.51
CA GLY A 60 -11.19 2.44 9.27
C GLY A 60 -12.08 2.53 8.03
N LEU A 61 -13.30 1.97 8.08
CA LEU A 61 -14.28 2.07 6.99
C LEU A 61 -14.83 3.50 6.81
N THR A 62 -14.87 4.32 7.85
CA THR A 62 -15.20 5.75 7.73
C THR A 62 -14.07 6.52 7.05
N PHE A 63 -12.81 6.28 7.43
CA PHE A 63 -11.67 6.90 6.76
C PHE A 63 -11.55 6.45 5.30
N LEU A 64 -11.84 5.19 5.02
CA LEU A 64 -11.95 4.66 3.68
C LEU A 64 -12.95 5.44 2.82
N GLU A 65 -14.18 5.62 3.34
CA GLU A 65 -15.23 6.35 2.63
C GLU A 65 -14.78 7.76 2.27
N TYR A 66 -14.09 8.43 3.21
CA TYR A 66 -13.52 9.74 3.00
C TYR A 66 -12.46 9.72 1.88
N ARG A 67 -11.55 8.74 1.85
CA ARG A 67 -10.56 8.59 0.77
C ARG A 67 -11.19 8.30 -0.59
N PHE A 68 -12.26 7.51 -0.65
CA PHE A 68 -13.01 7.31 -1.89
C PHE A 68 -13.63 8.62 -2.40
N LYS A 69 -14.24 9.41 -1.51
CA LYS A 69 -14.78 10.74 -1.86
C LYS A 69 -13.69 11.70 -2.30
N GLN A 70 -12.54 11.72 -1.63
CA GLN A 70 -11.39 12.53 -2.05
C GLN A 70 -10.93 12.13 -3.46
N THR A 71 -10.79 10.84 -3.72
CA THR A 71 -10.40 10.29 -5.03
C THR A 71 -11.38 10.72 -6.12
N ALA A 72 -12.67 10.50 -5.90
CA ALA A 72 -13.72 10.76 -6.90
C ALA A 72 -13.98 12.26 -7.14
N ASN A 73 -14.04 13.05 -6.07
CA ASN A 73 -14.53 14.44 -6.14
C ASN A 73 -13.39 15.46 -6.21
N TYR A 74 -12.16 15.06 -5.85
CA TYR A 74 -11.03 15.98 -5.77
C TYR A 74 -9.92 15.63 -6.75
N ALA A 75 -9.34 14.44 -6.64
CA ALA A 75 -8.15 14.09 -7.41
C ALA A 75 -8.46 13.83 -8.88
N LEU A 76 -9.40 12.93 -9.18
CA LEU A 76 -9.73 12.56 -10.56
C LEU A 76 -10.22 13.74 -11.42
N PRO A 77 -11.10 14.65 -10.93
CA PRO A 77 -11.53 15.81 -11.72
C PRO A 77 -10.42 16.82 -12.02
N ARG A 78 -9.34 16.81 -11.23
CA ARG A 78 -8.20 17.74 -11.35
C ARG A 78 -6.97 17.09 -11.99
N ASP A 79 -7.11 15.87 -12.53
CA ASP A 79 -6.01 15.07 -13.07
C ASP A 79 -4.86 14.83 -12.07
N GLN A 80 -5.15 14.85 -10.77
CA GLN A 80 -4.18 14.61 -9.70
C GLN A 80 -4.07 13.10 -9.44
N ILE A 81 -3.65 12.35 -10.45
CA ILE A 81 -3.66 10.87 -10.41
C ILE A 81 -2.77 10.31 -9.30
N LYS A 82 -1.66 10.98 -8.97
CA LYS A 82 -0.81 10.58 -7.84
C LYS A 82 -1.51 10.71 -6.49
N ASP A 83 -2.29 11.75 -6.29
CA ASP A 83 -3.10 11.91 -5.07
C ASP A 83 -4.20 10.84 -5.02
N ALA A 84 -4.85 10.56 -6.16
CA ALA A 84 -5.81 9.45 -6.27
C ALA A 84 -5.18 8.10 -5.89
N ARG A 85 -3.96 7.80 -6.39
CA ARG A 85 -3.20 6.58 -6.03
C ARG A 85 -2.91 6.53 -4.54
N VAL A 86 -2.43 7.62 -3.95
CA VAL A 86 -2.10 7.69 -2.51
C VAL A 86 -3.34 7.46 -1.66
N TRP A 87 -4.44 8.14 -1.96
CA TRP A 87 -5.68 8.00 -1.20
C TRP A 87 -6.30 6.61 -1.34
N MET A 88 -6.28 6.02 -2.54
CA MET A 88 -6.75 4.65 -2.74
C MET A 88 -5.83 3.61 -2.09
N SER A 89 -4.53 3.87 -2.00
CA SER A 89 -3.60 3.03 -1.25
C SER A 89 -3.88 3.08 0.25
N ALA A 90 -4.11 4.27 0.80
CA ALA A 90 -4.53 4.43 2.19
C ALA A 90 -5.87 3.74 2.46
N ALA A 91 -6.83 3.87 1.53
CA ALA A 91 -8.11 3.19 1.60
C ALA A 91 -7.92 1.66 1.70
N LEU A 92 -7.17 1.08 0.78
CA LEU A 92 -6.86 -0.36 0.80
C LEU A 92 -6.22 -0.78 2.14
N GLY A 93 -5.31 0.02 2.69
CA GLY A 93 -4.71 -0.20 4.00
C GLY A 93 -5.73 -0.29 5.14
N TYR A 94 -6.74 0.59 5.17
CA TYR A 94 -7.81 0.52 6.18
C TYR A 94 -8.63 -0.78 6.07
N GLN A 95 -8.88 -1.26 4.84
CA GLN A 95 -9.63 -2.52 4.63
C GLN A 95 -8.84 -3.73 5.11
N TYR A 96 -7.54 -3.78 4.80
CA TYR A 96 -6.64 -4.81 5.32
C TYR A 96 -6.53 -4.78 6.84
N GLY A 97 -6.42 -3.58 7.44
CA GLY A 97 -6.42 -3.40 8.89
C GLY A 97 -7.70 -3.95 9.53
N CYS A 98 -8.86 -3.63 8.96
CA CYS A 98 -10.13 -4.19 9.40
C CYS A 98 -10.18 -5.72 9.26
N SER A 99 -9.88 -6.26 8.07
CA SER A 99 -9.94 -7.69 7.80
C SER A 99 -9.01 -8.48 8.73
N SER A 100 -7.75 -8.06 8.85
CA SER A 100 -6.77 -8.71 9.72
C SER A 100 -7.12 -8.60 11.21
N GLY A 101 -7.76 -7.50 11.63
CA GLY A 101 -8.27 -7.34 13.00
C GLY A 101 -9.37 -8.34 13.30
N LEU A 102 -10.38 -8.45 12.42
CA LEU A 102 -11.49 -9.38 12.59
C LEU A 102 -11.08 -10.85 12.45
N GLN A 103 -10.13 -11.17 11.56
CA GLN A 103 -9.60 -12.53 11.37
C GLN A 103 -8.89 -13.08 12.61
N LYS A 104 -8.40 -12.25 13.52
CA LYS A 104 -7.81 -12.72 14.78
C LYS A 104 -8.87 -13.20 15.78
N GLU A 105 -10.12 -12.82 15.58
CA GLU A 105 -11.26 -13.12 16.46
C GLU A 105 -12.16 -14.25 15.90
N ASN A 106 -11.60 -15.11 15.03
CA ASN A 106 -12.31 -16.05 14.14
C ASN A 106 -13.10 -17.19 14.81
N ASP A 107 -13.19 -17.21 16.15
CA ASP A 107 -13.89 -18.25 16.90
C ASP A 107 -15.41 -18.12 16.88
N THR A 108 -15.96 -17.06 16.27
CA THR A 108 -17.41 -16.86 16.18
C THR A 108 -17.89 -16.93 14.73
N SER A 109 -18.91 -17.76 14.47
CA SER A 109 -19.60 -17.84 13.17
C SER A 109 -20.10 -16.47 12.67
N ARG A 110 -20.32 -15.53 13.61
CA ARG A 110 -20.72 -14.14 13.37
C ARG A 110 -19.65 -13.28 12.69
N VAL A 111 -18.36 -13.63 12.80
CA VAL A 111 -17.25 -12.87 12.22
C VAL A 111 -16.86 -13.37 10.83
N ARG A 112 -17.13 -14.65 10.51
CA ARG A 112 -16.72 -15.29 9.25
C ARG A 112 -17.35 -14.68 7.99
N HIS A 113 -18.66 -14.45 7.99
CA HIS A 113 -19.37 -13.86 6.84
C HIS A 113 -18.98 -12.38 6.59
N PRO A 114 -18.84 -11.52 7.63
CA PRO A 114 -18.30 -10.18 7.48
C PRO A 114 -16.91 -10.12 6.84
N ILE A 115 -16.00 -11.03 7.22
CA ILE A 115 -14.64 -11.08 6.66
C ILE A 115 -14.69 -11.25 5.14
N VAL A 116 -15.50 -12.18 4.63
CA VAL A 116 -15.65 -12.42 3.17
C VAL A 116 -16.12 -11.15 2.44
N LEU A 117 -17.03 -10.39 3.04
CA LEU A 117 -17.51 -9.14 2.46
C LEU A 117 -16.40 -8.08 2.41
N ILE A 118 -15.57 -7.99 3.44
CA ILE A 118 -14.42 -7.08 3.50
C ILE A 118 -13.33 -7.53 2.51
N GLU A 119 -13.04 -8.82 2.40
CA GLU A 119 -12.10 -9.36 1.41
C GLU A 119 -12.54 -9.06 -0.02
N SER A 120 -13.83 -9.22 -0.30
CA SER A 120 -14.36 -8.86 -1.61
C SER A 120 -14.34 -7.34 -1.88
N LEU A 121 -14.39 -6.52 -0.82
CA LEU A 121 -14.15 -5.08 -0.93
C LEU A 121 -12.66 -4.77 -1.20
N ILE A 122 -11.74 -5.48 -0.54
CA ILE A 122 -10.29 -5.42 -0.79
C ILE A 122 -9.99 -5.71 -2.25
N GLU A 123 -10.51 -6.79 -2.80
CA GLU A 123 -10.30 -7.20 -4.20
C GLU A 123 -10.67 -6.10 -5.20
N VAL A 124 -11.87 -5.53 -5.07
CA VAL A 124 -12.35 -4.49 -6.00
C VAL A 124 -11.58 -3.18 -5.81
N THR A 125 -11.23 -2.86 -4.56
CA THR A 125 -10.43 -1.66 -4.25
C THR A 125 -9.01 -1.80 -4.79
N SER A 126 -8.38 -2.98 -4.65
CA SER A 126 -7.05 -3.27 -5.21
C SER A 126 -7.04 -3.23 -6.73
N ASN A 127 -8.09 -3.73 -7.38
CA ASN A 127 -8.23 -3.65 -8.83
C ASN A 127 -8.36 -2.19 -9.28
N THR A 128 -9.17 -1.40 -8.56
CA THR A 128 -9.33 0.04 -8.84
C THR A 128 -8.01 0.80 -8.66
N LEU A 129 -7.24 0.50 -7.61
CA LEU A 129 -5.91 1.06 -7.41
C LEU A 129 -4.94 0.65 -8.53
N GLY A 130 -4.98 -0.60 -8.97
CA GLY A 130 -4.18 -1.08 -10.10
C GLY A 130 -4.50 -0.35 -11.41
N MET A 131 -5.77 -0.03 -11.63
CA MET A 131 -6.19 0.81 -12.77
C MET A 131 -5.66 2.23 -12.66
N LEU A 132 -5.67 2.85 -11.47
CA LEU A 132 -5.10 4.18 -11.25
C LEU A 132 -3.58 4.21 -11.47
N ILE A 133 -2.87 3.17 -11.01
CA ILE A 133 -1.43 3.02 -11.26
C ILE A 133 -1.16 2.90 -12.76
N SER A 134 -1.92 2.05 -13.45
CA SER A 134 -1.77 1.85 -14.90
C SER A 134 -2.10 3.12 -15.69
N TYR A 135 -3.11 3.88 -15.26
CA TYR A 135 -3.46 5.16 -15.87
C TYR A 135 -2.37 6.22 -15.67
N ASP A 136 -1.74 6.28 -14.50
CA ASP A 136 -0.62 7.22 -14.26
C ASP A 136 0.58 6.92 -15.19
N ILE A 137 0.87 5.64 -15.43
CA ILE A 137 2.02 5.22 -16.22
C ILE A 137 1.74 5.27 -17.73
N HIS A 138 0.57 4.77 -18.15
CA HIS A 138 0.25 4.51 -19.56
C HIS A 138 -0.87 5.42 -20.10
N GLY A 139 -1.48 6.26 -19.25
CA GLY A 139 -2.62 7.09 -19.62
C GLY A 139 -3.77 6.26 -20.19
N ASN A 140 -4.31 6.72 -21.32
CA ASN A 140 -5.44 6.10 -22.01
C ASN A 140 -5.10 4.82 -22.79
N GLN A 141 -3.84 4.37 -22.79
CA GLN A 141 -3.43 3.16 -23.52
C GLN A 141 -3.75 1.90 -22.73
N ILE A 142 -5.03 1.54 -22.62
CA ILE A 142 -5.51 0.40 -21.82
C ILE A 142 -4.87 -0.93 -22.25
N THR A 143 -4.49 -1.08 -23.53
CA THR A 143 -3.77 -2.28 -24.02
C THR A 143 -2.37 -2.45 -23.42
N SER A 144 -1.79 -1.37 -22.89
CA SER A 144 -0.51 -1.42 -22.16
C SER A 144 -0.70 -1.65 -20.66
N TRP A 145 -1.94 -1.63 -20.16
CA TRP A 145 -2.21 -1.86 -18.75
C TRP A 145 -1.89 -3.31 -18.38
N SER A 146 -1.21 -3.46 -17.27
CA SER A 146 -0.81 -4.76 -16.74
C SER A 146 -0.86 -4.72 -15.22
N ARG A 147 -0.58 -5.85 -14.57
CA ARG A 147 -0.45 -5.86 -13.11
C ARG A 147 0.63 -4.86 -12.69
N PRO A 148 0.42 -4.08 -11.60
CA PRO A 148 1.45 -3.19 -11.09
C PRO A 148 2.77 -3.92 -10.91
N LYS A 149 3.83 -3.41 -11.53
CA LYS A 149 5.19 -3.91 -11.39
C LYS A 149 5.82 -3.28 -10.15
N ILE A 150 6.69 -4.02 -9.49
CA ILE A 150 7.41 -3.57 -8.30
C ILE A 150 8.92 -3.57 -8.56
N GLU A 151 9.70 -3.07 -7.60
CA GLU A 151 11.16 -3.04 -7.64
C GLU A 151 11.77 -4.43 -7.88
N ARG A 152 11.09 -5.48 -7.38
CA ARG A 152 11.49 -6.89 -7.61
C ARG A 152 11.39 -7.33 -9.06
N ASP A 153 10.54 -6.67 -9.85
CA ASP A 153 10.42 -6.90 -11.29
C ASP A 153 11.44 -6.05 -12.09
N GLY A 154 12.38 -5.37 -11.40
CA GLY A 154 13.29 -4.40 -11.98
C GLY A 154 12.61 -3.08 -12.37
N PHE A 155 11.34 -2.88 -11.98
CA PHE A 155 10.59 -1.67 -12.29
C PHE A 155 10.83 -0.61 -11.21
N TRP A 156 11.30 0.56 -11.64
CA TRP A 156 11.40 1.75 -10.80
C TRP A 156 10.57 2.84 -11.46
N GLU A 157 9.53 3.30 -10.76
CA GLU A 157 8.69 4.37 -11.28
C GLU A 157 9.53 5.65 -11.45
N GLY A 158 9.44 6.25 -12.64
CA GLY A 158 10.12 7.51 -12.92
C GLY A 158 9.59 8.62 -12.00
N ALA A 159 10.43 9.13 -11.10
CA ALA A 159 10.08 10.28 -10.28
C ALA A 159 9.94 11.54 -11.16
N ARG A 160 8.71 11.86 -11.58
CA ARG A 160 8.35 13.20 -12.08
C ARG A 160 8.15 14.12 -10.88
N GLY A 161 9.23 14.78 -10.47
CA GLY A 161 9.30 15.78 -9.41
C GLY A 161 10.65 16.47 -9.49
N THR A 162 10.89 17.54 -8.72
CA THR A 162 12.24 18.09 -8.57
C THR A 162 13.12 16.98 -8.01
N ARG A 163 13.85 16.32 -8.91
CA ARG A 163 14.94 15.42 -8.57
C ARG A 163 15.90 16.24 -7.72
N ARG A 164 15.78 16.12 -6.39
CA ARG A 164 17.01 15.97 -5.63
C ARG A 164 17.55 14.66 -6.14
N ASP A 165 18.40 14.74 -7.16
CA ASP A 165 19.23 13.63 -7.60
C ASP A 165 20.03 13.22 -6.36
N VAL A 166 19.43 12.41 -5.49
CA VAL A 166 20.16 11.59 -4.54
C VAL A 166 20.78 10.54 -5.45
N LYS A 167 21.88 10.93 -6.08
CA LYS A 167 22.84 9.99 -6.64
C LYS A 167 23.16 9.10 -5.46
N GLY A 168 22.55 7.91 -5.40
CA GLY A 168 22.80 6.87 -4.40
C GLY A 168 24.22 6.35 -4.55
N ARG A 169 25.20 7.23 -4.41
CA ARG A 169 26.61 6.94 -4.36
C ARG A 169 26.96 6.82 -2.89
N VAL A 170 27.74 5.81 -2.58
CA VAL A 170 28.52 5.77 -1.36
C VAL A 170 29.35 7.06 -1.33
N PRO A 171 29.23 7.91 -0.29
CA PRO A 171 30.00 9.15 -0.22
C PRO A 171 31.50 8.85 -0.37
N LEU A 172 32.16 9.49 -1.33
CA LEU A 172 33.58 9.26 -1.64
C LEU A 172 34.51 9.59 -0.46
N SER A 173 34.04 10.40 0.49
CA SER A 173 34.76 10.76 1.71
C SER A 173 34.69 9.70 2.81
N LEU A 174 33.99 8.58 2.60
CA LEU A 174 33.95 7.50 3.59
C LEU A 174 35.30 6.80 3.66
N ARG A 175 35.97 6.95 4.81
CA ARG A 175 37.21 6.25 5.10
C ARG A 175 36.89 4.86 5.66
N PRO A 176 37.35 3.77 5.02
CA PRO A 176 37.09 2.42 5.53
C PRO A 176 37.84 2.21 6.84
N LYS A 177 37.13 1.73 7.86
CA LYS A 177 37.73 1.35 9.15
C LYS A 177 38.22 -0.09 9.14
N VAL A 178 37.54 -0.96 8.39
CA VAL A 178 37.88 -2.38 8.25
C VAL A 178 37.68 -2.82 6.81
N THR A 179 38.42 -3.85 6.41
CA THR A 179 38.33 -4.43 5.06
C THR A 179 37.94 -5.90 5.14
N VAL A 180 37.12 -6.34 4.21
CA VAL A 180 36.66 -7.73 4.08
C VAL A 180 37.07 -8.26 2.71
N CYS A 181 37.69 -9.44 2.65
CA CYS A 181 37.85 -10.19 1.41
C CYS A 181 38.02 -11.70 1.64
N LYS A 182 37.53 -12.50 0.69
CA LYS A 182 37.66 -13.95 0.71
C LYS A 182 39.10 -14.41 0.52
N VAL A 183 39.84 -13.77 -0.39
CA VAL A 183 41.25 -14.06 -0.69
C VAL A 183 42.05 -12.75 -0.69
N GLY A 184 43.31 -12.80 -0.27
CA GLY A 184 44.19 -11.64 -0.16
C GLY A 184 44.33 -11.11 1.28
N ASN A 185 44.94 -9.92 1.40
CA ASN A 185 45.24 -9.28 2.68
C ASN A 185 44.13 -8.29 3.08
N CYS A 186 43.22 -8.74 3.95
CA CYS A 186 42.13 -7.95 4.54
C CYS A 186 41.99 -8.25 6.02
N GLY A 187 41.39 -7.32 6.76
CA GLY A 187 41.17 -7.48 8.20
C GLY A 187 40.23 -8.63 8.56
N TYR A 188 39.27 -8.96 7.68
CA TYR A 188 38.28 -10.01 7.92
C TYR A 188 37.98 -10.82 6.65
N ARG A 189 37.59 -12.08 6.85
CA ARG A 189 37.20 -13.00 5.75
C ARG A 189 35.73 -12.93 5.42
N THR A 190 34.88 -12.67 6.41
CA THR A 190 33.43 -12.52 6.23
C THR A 190 32.98 -11.12 6.65
N VAL A 191 31.81 -10.70 6.12
CA VAL A 191 31.18 -9.46 6.55
C VAL A 191 30.74 -9.56 8.02
N GLN A 192 30.28 -10.74 8.44
CA GLN A 192 29.80 -10.95 9.81
C GLN A 192 30.91 -10.77 10.84
N ASP A 193 32.13 -11.26 10.57
CA ASP A 193 33.26 -11.08 11.49
C ASP A 193 33.62 -9.59 11.66
N ALA A 194 33.59 -8.83 10.56
CA ALA A 194 33.82 -7.39 10.59
C ALA A 194 32.73 -6.62 11.34
N VAL A 195 31.48 -7.11 11.30
CA VAL A 195 30.36 -6.55 12.08
C VAL A 195 30.50 -6.91 13.56
N ASN A 196 30.87 -8.15 13.88
CA ASN A 196 31.06 -8.60 15.26
C ASN A 196 32.22 -7.89 15.97
N ALA A 197 33.24 -7.48 15.21
CA ALA A 197 34.35 -6.69 15.72
C ALA A 197 34.04 -5.18 15.86
N ALA A 198 32.80 -4.76 15.56
CA ALA A 198 32.39 -3.38 15.77
C ALA A 198 32.46 -3.03 17.26
N PRO A 199 33.04 -1.86 17.62
CA PRO A 199 32.94 -1.37 18.98
C PRO A 199 31.47 -1.21 19.40
N ASN A 200 31.16 -1.62 20.63
CA ASN A 200 29.84 -1.39 21.21
C ASN A 200 29.59 0.11 21.37
N ASN A 201 28.33 0.54 21.19
CA ASN A 201 27.87 1.91 21.48
C ASN A 201 28.55 3.03 20.67
N LEU A 202 28.71 2.85 19.35
CA LEU A 202 29.10 3.96 18.47
C LEU A 202 27.92 4.95 18.30
N ILE A 203 27.81 5.91 19.20
CA ILE A 203 26.70 6.90 19.23
C ILE A 203 26.83 7.95 18.11
N SER A 204 28.06 8.28 17.70
CA SER A 204 28.35 9.39 16.76
C SER A 204 29.30 9.03 15.61
N GLN A 205 29.70 7.77 15.51
CA GLN A 205 30.61 7.31 14.45
C GLN A 205 29.99 6.17 13.64
N ARG A 206 30.19 6.19 12.32
CA ARG A 206 29.83 5.07 11.46
C ARG A 206 30.98 4.08 11.37
N LEU A 207 30.69 2.79 11.46
CA LEU A 207 31.63 1.74 11.07
C LEU A 207 31.51 1.55 9.56
N VAL A 208 32.55 1.93 8.82
CA VAL A 208 32.61 1.74 7.35
C VAL A 208 33.39 0.47 7.08
N ILE A 209 32.69 -0.56 6.59
CA ILE A 209 33.25 -1.84 6.17
C ILE A 209 33.45 -1.80 4.64
N TRP A 210 34.68 -1.98 4.18
CA TRP A 210 34.99 -2.06 2.76
C TRP A 210 35.13 -3.50 2.30
N ILE A 211 34.24 -3.94 1.43
CA ILE A 211 34.29 -5.28 0.83
C ILE A 211 35.14 -5.16 -0.44
N LYS A 212 36.36 -5.69 -0.43
CA LYS A 212 37.15 -5.81 -1.66
C LYS A 212 36.51 -6.92 -2.50
N GLY A 213 36.19 -6.59 -3.75
CA GLY A 213 35.49 -7.51 -4.65
C GLY A 213 36.18 -8.86 -4.76
N PHE A 214 35.37 -9.90 -4.89
CA PHE A 214 35.81 -11.22 -5.33
C PHE A 214 36.21 -11.07 -6.80
N VAL A 215 37.51 -10.99 -7.07
CA VAL A 215 38.06 -11.33 -8.39
C VAL A 215 38.44 -12.79 -8.33
#